data_AF-A0AAT9LF57-F1
#
_entry.id   AF-A0AAT9LF57-F1
#
_cell.length_a   1.000
_cell.length_b   1.000
_cell.length_c   1.000
_cell.angle_alpha   90.00
_cell.angle_beta   90.00
_cell.angle_gamma   90.00
#
_symmetry.space_group_name_H-M   'P 1'
#
loop_
_entity.id
_entity.type
_entity.pdbx_description
1 polymer ?
#
loop_
_entity_poly.entity_id
_entity_poly.type
_entity_poly.pdbx_seq_one_letter_code
_entity_poly.pdbx_strand_id
1 'polypeptide(L)'
;MKWVYIHNAVARLNVTDEIGVTPLLGLVENMAWVTCPKCGERIEPFGRAKAEELAQKLGVSVIGSLPLDERLTALADQGKIEEYRAAFLGSVSEIVEGRARPS
;
A
#
# COMPACT_ATOMS: atom_id res chain seq x y z
N MET A 1 -1.66 -17.19 6.80
CA MET A 1 -1.20 -15.79 6.86
C MET A 1 -1.17 -15.26 5.43
N LYS A 2 -1.68 -14.06 5.16
CA LYS A 2 -1.77 -13.47 3.81
C LYS A 2 -0.87 -12.23 3.74
N TRP A 3 -0.18 -12.01 2.61
CA TRP A 3 0.83 -10.94 2.49
C TRP A 3 0.49 -9.92 1.42
N VAL A 4 0.88 -8.68 1.71
CA VAL A 4 0.79 -7.51 0.82
C VAL A 4 2.19 -6.88 0.76
N TYR A 5 2.69 -6.62 -0.45
CA TYR A 5 3.99 -5.98 -0.66
C TYR A 5 3.81 -4.49 -0.94
N ILE A 6 4.61 -3.63 -0.28
CA ILE A 6 4.56 -2.19 -0.43
C ILE A 6 5.78 -1.70 -1.23
N HIS A 7 5.57 -0.99 -2.34
CA HIS A 7 6.64 -0.44 -3.17
C HIS A 7 6.89 1.04 -2.84
N ASN A 8 8.16 1.44 -2.57
CA ASN A 8 8.67 2.82 -2.36
C ASN A 8 8.41 3.55 -1.00
N ALA A 9 8.12 2.85 0.12
CA ALA A 9 8.55 3.32 1.46
C ALA A 9 9.29 2.21 2.18
N VAL A 10 10.24 2.60 3.02
CA VAL A 10 10.86 1.70 3.97
C VAL A 10 9.81 1.26 5.00
N ALA A 11 9.26 0.06 4.81
CA ALA A 11 8.93 -0.89 5.87
C ALA A 11 9.01 -2.30 5.29
N ARG A 12 10.14 -2.98 5.55
CA ARG A 12 10.27 -4.43 5.34
C ARG A 12 9.44 -5.14 6.40
N LEU A 13 8.54 -6.02 5.99
CA LEU A 13 8.11 -7.13 6.84
C LEU A 13 8.64 -8.41 6.21
N ASN A 14 9.78 -8.86 6.76
CA ASN A 14 10.45 -10.10 6.42
C ASN A 14 10.56 -10.90 7.73
N VAL A 15 9.85 -12.03 7.83
CA VAL A 15 10.05 -13.13 8.80
C VAL A 15 9.41 -14.34 8.10
N THR A 16 10.07 -15.41 7.65
CA THR A 16 11.20 -16.20 8.16
C THR A 16 11.95 -16.94 7.02
N ASP A 17 13.19 -17.34 7.28
CA ASP A 17 14.06 -18.20 6.44
C ASP A 17 13.62 -19.68 6.32
N GLU A 18 12.38 -20.02 6.65
CA GLU A 18 11.85 -21.38 6.54
C GLU A 18 10.37 -21.31 6.18
N ILE A 19 9.88 -22.27 5.38
CA ILE A 19 8.46 -22.67 5.24
C ILE A 19 7.65 -21.96 4.12
N GLY A 20 7.40 -22.70 3.03
CA GLY A 20 6.16 -22.64 2.24
C GLY A 20 5.98 -21.48 1.26
N VAL A 21 5.56 -21.81 0.03
CA VAL A 21 5.11 -20.81 -0.95
C VAL A 21 3.86 -20.12 -0.40
N THR A 22 3.99 -18.89 0.07
CA THR A 22 2.84 -18.08 0.51
C THR A 22 2.36 -17.23 -0.66
N PRO A 23 1.05 -17.25 -1.01
CA PRO A 23 0.54 -16.51 -2.16
C PRO A 23 0.67 -15.00 -1.96
N LEU A 24 1.29 -14.34 -2.93
CA LEU A 24 1.31 -12.89 -3.06
C LEU A 24 -0.09 -12.42 -3.47
N LEU A 25 -0.74 -11.59 -2.64
CA LEU A 25 -2.09 -11.10 -2.94
C LEU A 25 -2.12 -9.94 -3.92
N GLY A 26 -1.06 -9.13 -3.94
CA GLY A 26 -1.01 -7.91 -4.74
C GLY A 26 0.00 -6.91 -4.21
N LEU A 27 0.11 -5.80 -4.92
CA LEU A 27 1.00 -4.70 -4.59
C LEU A 27 0.22 -3.51 -4.03
N VAL A 28 0.78 -2.85 -3.03
CA VAL A 28 0.34 -1.52 -2.61
C VAL A 28 1.43 -0.53 -3.01
N GLU A 29 1.05 0.49 -3.77
CA GLU A 29 1.97 1.57 -4.11
C GLU A 29 2.07 2.53 -2.93
N ASN A 30 3.28 2.86 -2.49
CA ASN A 30 3.46 3.86 -1.45
C ASN A 30 3.94 5.21 -2.00
N MET A 31 3.51 6.29 -1.31
CA MET A 31 3.78 7.68 -1.68
C MET A 31 3.36 7.99 -3.12
N ALA A 32 2.23 7.41 -3.54
CA ALA A 32 1.74 7.48 -4.91
C ALA A 32 1.38 8.92 -5.32
N TRP A 33 0.82 9.71 -4.40
CA TRP A 33 0.56 11.13 -4.62
C TRP A 33 0.63 11.92 -3.31
N VAL A 34 0.73 13.23 -3.41
CA VAL A 34 0.45 14.18 -2.33
C VAL A 34 -0.73 15.04 -2.76
N THR A 35 -1.62 15.37 -1.82
CA THR A 35 -2.72 16.30 -2.08
C THR A 35 -2.27 17.69 -1.68
N CYS A 36 -2.32 18.65 -2.60
CA CYS A 36 -1.98 20.03 -2.29
C CYS A 36 -2.95 20.57 -1.22
N PRO A 37 -2.46 21.04 -0.06
CA PRO A 37 -3.33 21.50 1.02
C PRO A 37 -4.07 22.81 0.68
N LYS A 38 -3.66 23.50 -0.39
CA LYS A 38 -4.26 24.78 -0.82
C LYS A 38 -5.35 24.64 -1.87
N CYS A 39 -5.14 23.79 -2.87
CA CYS A 39 -6.07 23.65 -4.02
C CYS A 39 -6.69 22.25 -4.15
N GLY A 40 -6.25 21.26 -3.37
CA GLY A 40 -6.75 19.89 -3.46
C GLY A 40 -6.24 19.09 -4.66
N GLU A 41 -5.37 19.68 -5.48
CA GLU A 41 -4.77 19.00 -6.63
C GLU A 41 -3.91 17.81 -6.17
N ARG A 42 -4.04 16.69 -6.88
CA ARG A 42 -3.17 15.53 -6.68
C ARG A 42 -1.89 15.74 -7.48
N ILE A 43 -0.77 15.68 -6.78
CA ILE A 43 0.57 15.82 -7.35
C ILE A 43 1.25 14.47 -7.22
N GLU A 44 1.87 13.98 -8.30
CA GLU A 44 2.68 12.77 -8.31
C GLU A 44 4.16 13.16 -8.16
N PRO A 45 4.69 13.30 -6.92
CA PRO A 45 6.02 13.88 -6.68
C PRO A 45 7.16 13.03 -7.27
N PHE A 46 6.92 11.73 -7.47
CA PHE A 46 7.88 10.78 -8.03
C PHE A 46 7.57 10.39 -9.48
N GLY A 47 6.66 11.13 -10.12
CA GLY A 47 6.17 10.85 -11.47
C GLY A 47 5.22 9.65 -11.52
N ARG A 48 5.05 9.11 -12.73
CA ARG A 48 4.06 8.07 -13.05
C ARG A 48 4.19 6.86 -12.12
N ALA A 49 3.03 6.36 -11.68
CA ALA A 49 2.88 5.12 -10.91
C ALA A 49 3.69 3.96 -11.53
N LYS A 50 4.53 3.33 -10.70
CA LYS A 50 5.42 2.21 -11.09
C LYS A 50 4.89 0.86 -10.62
N ALA A 51 3.93 0.87 -9.68
CA ALA A 51 3.37 -0.36 -9.13
C ALA A 51 2.70 -1.21 -10.21
N GLU A 52 2.03 -0.62 -11.20
CA GLU A 52 1.39 -1.34 -12.31
C GLU A 52 2.39 -2.14 -13.16
N GLU A 53 3.55 -1.55 -13.49
CA GLU A 53 4.58 -2.23 -14.27
C GLU A 53 5.15 -3.42 -13.49
N LEU A 54 5.37 -3.25 -12.18
CA LEU A 54 5.84 -4.32 -11.31
C LEU A 54 4.78 -5.40 -11.10
N ALA A 55 3.51 -5.02 -10.97
CA ALA A 55 2.37 -5.92 -10.82
C ALA A 55 2.27 -6.86 -12.01
N GLN A 56 2.37 -6.32 -13.24
CA GLN A 56 2.42 -7.10 -14.47
C GLN A 56 3.60 -8.08 -14.51
N LYS A 57 4.81 -7.64 -14.12
CA LYS A 57 6.00 -8.50 -14.06
C LYS A 57 5.86 -9.64 -13.05
N LEU A 58 5.13 -9.43 -11.96
CA LEU A 58 4.92 -10.40 -10.90
C LEU A 58 3.66 -11.25 -11.08
N GLY A 59 2.83 -10.96 -12.09
CA GLY A 59 1.56 -11.66 -12.33
C GLY A 59 0.52 -11.42 -11.23
N VAL A 60 0.52 -10.23 -10.62
CA VAL A 60 -0.43 -9.82 -9.57
C VAL A 60 -1.03 -8.45 -9.90
N SER A 61 -2.02 -8.00 -9.13
CA SER A 61 -2.66 -6.69 -9.29
C SER A 61 -2.14 -5.67 -8.27
N VAL A 62 -2.25 -4.39 -8.61
CA VAL A 62 -2.18 -3.31 -7.61
C VAL A 62 -3.50 -3.30 -6.84
N ILE A 63 -3.44 -3.47 -5.52
CA ILE A 63 -4.62 -3.60 -4.65
C ILE A 63 -4.85 -2.36 -3.78
N GLY A 64 -3.94 -1.38 -3.83
CA GLY A 64 -4.10 -0.10 -3.15
C GLY A 64 -2.95 0.85 -3.41
N SER A 65 -3.15 2.11 -3.05
CA SER A 65 -2.13 3.16 -3.19
C SER A 65 -2.22 4.10 -1.99
N LEU A 66 -1.08 4.36 -1.36
CA LEU A 66 -0.90 5.18 -0.18
C LEU A 66 -0.43 6.59 -0.58
N PRO A 67 -1.12 7.66 -0.15
CA PRO A 67 -0.61 9.01 -0.32
C PRO A 67 0.57 9.30 0.60
N LEU A 68 1.35 10.31 0.24
CA LEU A 68 2.21 11.04 1.19
C LEU A 68 1.30 11.91 2.07
N ASP A 69 0.96 11.40 3.25
CA ASP A 69 0.06 12.06 4.22
C ASP A 69 0.79 12.32 5.55
N GLU A 70 0.85 13.59 5.95
CA GLU A 70 1.44 14.01 7.23
C GLU A 70 0.77 13.36 8.44
N ARG A 71 -0.54 13.05 8.36
CA ARG A 71 -1.29 12.40 9.43
C ARG A 71 -0.85 10.96 9.62
N LEU A 72 -0.56 10.27 8.52
CA LEU A 72 -0.06 8.90 8.57
C LEU A 72 1.29 8.86 9.32
N THR A 73 2.21 9.76 8.96
CA THR A 73 3.51 9.89 9.63
C THR A 73 3.36 10.26 11.10
N ALA A 74 2.54 11.27 11.41
CA ALA A 74 2.34 11.72 12.79
C ALA A 74 1.74 10.64 13.69
N LEU A 75 0.78 9.84 13.18
CA LEU A 75 0.21 8.71 13.91
C LEU A 75 1.21 7.56 14.07
N ALA A 76 2.04 7.30 13.06
CA ALA A 76 3.11 6.31 13.15
C ALA A 76 4.12 6.67 14.25
N ASP A 77 4.58 7.93 14.28
CA ASP A 77 5.54 8.42 15.29
C ASP A 77 4.96 8.38 16.72
N GLN A 78 3.64 8.51 16.86
CA GLN A 78 2.93 8.41 18.14
C GLN A 78 2.59 6.97 18.55
N GLY A 79 2.86 5.98 17.70
CA GLY A 79 2.46 4.59 17.93
C GLY A 79 0.95 4.37 17.87
N LYS A 80 0.22 5.19 17.11
CA LYS A 80 -1.24 5.21 16.96
C LYS A 80 -1.68 4.96 15.52
N ILE A 81 -0.91 4.16 14.79
CA ILE A 81 -1.14 3.93 13.35
C ILE A 81 -2.52 3.34 13.06
N GLU A 82 -3.08 2.59 14.01
CA GLU A 82 -4.42 2.01 13.98
C GLU A 82 -5.55 3.05 13.99
N GLU A 83 -5.27 4.30 14.33
CA GLU A 83 -6.23 5.40 14.25
C GLU A 83 -6.33 5.96 12.82
N TYR A 84 -5.38 5.65 11.93
CA TYR A 84 -5.41 6.14 10.55
C TYR A 84 -6.61 5.56 9.79
N ARG A 85 -7.32 6.44 9.08
CA ARG A 85 -8.51 6.09 8.28
C ARG A 85 -8.36 6.66 6.89
N ALA A 86 -8.38 5.79 5.89
CA ALA A 86 -8.34 6.17 4.49
C ALA A 86 -9.19 5.22 3.66
N ALA A 87 -9.84 5.74 2.61
CA ALA A 87 -10.77 4.97 1.79
C ALA A 87 -10.13 3.70 1.19
N PHE A 88 -8.84 3.77 0.80
CA PHE A 88 -8.13 2.63 0.19
C PHE A 88 -7.94 1.45 1.16
N LEU A 89 -7.91 1.69 2.49
CA LEU A 89 -7.73 0.63 3.48
C LEU A 89 -8.92 -0.34 3.50
N GLY A 90 -10.12 0.13 3.18
CA GLY A 90 -11.32 -0.71 3.12
C GLY A 90 -11.18 -1.81 2.06
N SER A 91 -10.87 -1.41 0.81
CA SER A 91 -10.69 -2.38 -0.29
C SER A 91 -9.53 -3.34 -0.04
N VAL A 92 -8.41 -2.86 0.51
CA VAL A 92 -7.26 -3.72 0.87
C VAL A 92 -7.66 -4.72 1.97
N SER A 93 -8.38 -4.28 3.00
CA SER A 93 -8.87 -5.14 4.09
C SER A 93 -9.76 -6.27 3.55
N GLU A 94 -10.67 -5.98 2.62
CA GLU A 94 -11.52 -7.01 2.02
C GLU A 94 -10.71 -8.08 1.27
N ILE A 95 -9.66 -7.68 0.56
CA ILE A 95 -8.76 -8.60 -0.16
C ILE A 95 -7.94 -9.45 0.83
N VAL A 96 -7.36 -8.82 1.85
CA VAL A 96 -6.56 -9.49 2.88
C VAL A 96 -7.43 -10.46 3.70
N GLU A 97 -8.68 -10.11 3.98
CA GLU A 97 -9.61 -11.00 4.67
C GLU A 97 -10.18 -12.08 3.75
N GLY A 98 -10.05 -11.92 2.43
CA GLY A 98 -10.52 -12.87 1.42
C GLY A 98 -12.01 -12.74 1.12
N ARG A 99 -12.58 -11.58 1.48
CA ARG A 99 -13.95 -11.18 1.15
C ARG A 99 -14.04 -10.62 -0.28
N ALA A 100 -12.92 -10.20 -0.86
CA ALA A 100 -12.80 -9.76 -2.25
C ALA A 100 -11.60 -10.42 -2.95
N ARG A 101 -11.66 -10.53 -4.28
CA ARG A 101 -10.50 -10.90 -5.11
C ARG A 101 -9.89 -9.63 -5.73
N PRO A 102 -8.56 -9.54 -5.85
CA PRO A 102 -7.92 -8.57 -6.72
C PRO A 102 -8.46 -8.72 -8.14
N SER A 103 -8.88 -7.62 -8.76
CA SER A 103 -9.24 -7.56 -10.17
C SER A 103 -8.01 -7.51 -11.07
#